data_AF-A0AAN6Z1G8-F1
#
_entry.id   AF-A0AAN6Z1G8-F1
#
_cell.length_a   1.000
_cell.length_b   1.000
_cell.length_c   1.000
_cell.angle_alpha   90.00
_cell.angle_beta   90.00
_cell.angle_gamma   90.00
#
_symmetry.space_group_name_H-M   'P 1'
#
loop_
_entity.id
_entity.type
_entity.pdbx_description
1 polymer ?
#
loop_
_entity_poly.entity_id
_entity_poly.type
_entity_poly.pdbx_seq_one_letter_code
_entity_poly.pdbx_strand_id
1 'polypeptide(L)' 'MEWPPFSPDSNPIECCWNWMKDRIENWYGLEEKPSYEKLRQYAKEAWEALPNDDLKELLASMADR' A
#
# COMPACT_ATOMS: atom_id res chain seq x y z
N MET A 1 -13.63 15.84 11.38
CA MET A 1 -12.80 15.57 10.20
C MET A 1 -13.77 15.08 9.14
N GLU A 2 -14.26 15.99 8.31
CA GLU A 2 -15.16 15.64 7.19
C GLU A 2 -14.28 15.08 6.07
N TRP A 3 -14.58 13.86 5.62
CA TRP A 3 -13.92 13.26 4.46
C TRP A 3 -14.69 13.68 3.22
N PRO A 4 -14.16 14.57 2.37
CA PRO A 4 -14.86 14.95 1.15
C PRO A 4 -15.03 13.72 0.24
N PRO A 5 -16.21 13.55 -0.39
CA PRO A 5 -16.41 12.47 -1.35
C PRO A 5 -15.41 12.60 -2.50
N PHE A 6 -14.93 11.47 -3.02
CA PHE A 6 -13.98 11.38 -4.14
C PHE A 6 -12.57 11.96 -3.89
N SER A 7 -12.08 11.91 -2.65
CA SER A 7 -10.69 12.31 -2.34
C SER A 7 -9.82 11.10 -1.93
N PRO A 8 -9.48 10.19 -2.86
CA PRO A 8 -8.53 9.09 -2.59
C PRO A 8 -7.12 9.62 -2.28
N ASP A 9 -6.76 10.78 -2.83
CA ASP A 9 -5.49 11.47 -2.56
C ASP A 9 -5.34 11.95 -1.11
N SER A 10 -6.46 12.05 -0.38
CA SER A 10 -6.46 12.36 1.06
C SER A 10 -6.37 11.11 1.94
N ASN A 11 -6.36 9.90 1.36
CA ASN A 11 -6.27 8.65 2.14
C ASN A 11 -4.85 8.06 2.11
N PRO A 12 -4.09 8.11 3.22
CA PRO A 12 -2.73 7.58 3.27
C PRO A 12 -2.64 6.08 2.95
N ILE A 13 -3.75 5.34 3.09
CA ILE A 13 -3.77 3.91 2.78
C ILE A 13 -3.53 3.61 1.29
N GLU A 14 -3.90 4.52 0.38
CA GLU A 14 -3.69 4.32 -1.06
C GLU A 14 -2.20 4.25 -1.41
N CYS A 15 -1.38 5.02 -0.70
CA CYS A 15 0.08 4.96 -0.85
C CYS A 15 0.65 3.64 -0.29
N CYS A 16 0.12 3.15 0.83
CA CYS A 16 0.47 1.82 1.34
C CYS A 16 0.14 0.74 0.29
N TRP A 17 -1.04 0.81 -0.32
CA TRP A 17 -1.45 -0.14 -1.35
C TRP A 17 -0.55 -0.08 -2.59
N ASN A 18 -0.15 1.10 -3.03
CA ASN A 18 0.79 1.24 -4.14
C ASN A 18 2.14 0.59 -3.82
N TRP A 19 2.72 0.91 -2.66
CA TRP A 19 3.99 0.29 -2.25
C TRP A 19 3.89 -1.23 -2.13
N MET A 20 2.80 -1.74 -1.56
CA MET A 20 2.59 -3.19 -1.42
C MET A 20 2.49 -3.88 -2.78
N LYS A 21 1.80 -3.29 -3.76
CA LYS A 21 1.72 -3.83 -5.13
C LYS A 21 3.11 -3.89 -5.77
N ASP A 22 3.86 -2.79 -5.72
CA ASP A 22 5.23 -2.73 -6.25
C ASP A 22 6.13 -3.79 -5.59
N ARG A 23 5.97 -3.97 -4.27
CA ARG A 23 6.74 -4.94 -3.49
C ARG A 23 6.44 -6.39 -3.87
N ILE A 24 5.16 -6.71 -4.11
CA ILE A 24 4.70 -8.04 -4.53
C ILE A 24 5.21 -8.33 -5.94
N GLU A 25 5.06 -7.38 -6.87
CA GLU A 25 5.53 -7.52 -8.24
C GLU A 25 7.05 -7.74 -8.31
N ASN A 26 7.83 -6.97 -7.53
CA ASN A 26 9.29 -7.09 -7.54
C ASN A 26 9.83 -8.41 -6.96
N TRP A 27 9.10 -9.09 -6.06
CA TRP A 27 9.60 -10.30 -5.39
C TRP A 27 9.00 -11.59 -5.91
N TYR A 28 7.71 -11.61 -6.23
CA TYR A 28 7.04 -12.81 -6.73
C TYR A 28 6.84 -12.77 -8.25
N GLY A 29 7.10 -11.62 -8.88
CA GLY A 29 6.85 -11.39 -10.30
C GLY A 29 5.38 -11.11 -10.59
N LEU A 30 5.05 -11.01 -11.88
CA LEU A 30 3.69 -10.89 -12.38
C LEU A 30 3.05 -12.27 -12.53
N GLU A 31 2.70 -12.92 -11.40
CA GLU A 31 1.82 -14.10 -11.45
C GLU A 31 0.40 -13.61 -11.75
N GLU A 32 -0.10 -13.88 -12.96
CA GLU A 32 -1.50 -13.58 -13.29
C GLU A 32 -2.43 -14.56 -12.55
N LYS A 33 -3.30 -14.01 -11.69
CA LYS A 33 -4.34 -14.74 -10.94
C LYS A 33 -3.78 -15.81 -9.98
N PRO A 34 -2.97 -15.42 -8.98
CA PRO A 34 -2.54 -16.35 -7.94
C PRO A 34 -3.76 -16.93 -7.20
N SER A 35 -3.60 -18.12 -6.61
CA SER A 35 -4.62 -18.66 -5.71
C SER A 35 -4.88 -17.71 -4.54
N TYR A 36 -6.07 -17.78 -3.95
CA TYR A 36 -6.42 -16.93 -2.81
C TYR A 36 -5.41 -17.03 -1.66
N GLU A 37 -4.92 -18.24 -1.37
CA GLU A 37 -3.93 -18.48 -0.32
C GLU A 37 -2.59 -17.78 -0.61
N LYS A 38 -2.11 -17.86 -1.86
CA LYS A 38 -0.90 -17.15 -2.30
C LYS A 38 -1.08 -15.64 -2.23
N LEU A 39 -2.19 -15.13 -2.75
CA LEU A 39 -2.48 -13.69 -2.71
C LEU A 39 -2.51 -13.17 -1.26
N ARG A 40 -3.16 -13.92 -0.36
CA ARG A 40 -3.20 -13.60 1.07
C ARG A 40 -1.81 -13.61 1.69
N GLN A 41 -0.96 -14.57 1.32
CA GLN A 41 0.41 -14.64 1.77
C GLN A 41 1.22 -13.41 1.29
N TYR A 42 1.17 -13.10 -0.01
CA TYR A 42 1.89 -11.96 -0.59
C TYR A 42 1.49 -10.63 0.04
N ALA A 43 0.18 -10.42 0.22
CA ALA A 43 -0.33 -9.22 0.87
C ALA A 43 0.14 -9.10 2.32
N LYS A 44 0.18 -10.21 3.06
CA LYS A 44 0.64 -10.22 4.45
C LYS A 44 2.14 -9.94 4.55
N GLU A 45 2.96 -10.60 3.73
CA GLU A 45 4.41 -10.39 3.71
C GLU A 45 4.76 -8.96 3.26
N ALA A 46 4.05 -8.42 2.27
CA ALA A 46 4.23 -7.02 1.85
C ALA A 46 3.82 -6.04 2.97
N TRP A 47 2.71 -6.30 3.66
CA TRP A 47 2.27 -5.46 4.78
C TRP A 47 3.29 -5.46 5.94
N GLU A 48 3.83 -6.62 6.29
CA GLU A 48 4.85 -6.75 7.35
C GLU A 48 6.20 -6.12 6.95
N ALA A 49 6.50 -6.04 5.65
CA ALA A 49 7.70 -5.43 5.12
C ALA A 49 7.61 -3.89 4.95
N LEU A 50 6.43 -3.29 5.14
CA LEU A 50 6.25 -1.85 4.98
C LEU A 50 7.19 -1.07 5.93
N PRO A 51 8.04 -0.17 5.41
CA PRO A 51 8.89 0.67 6.22
C PRO A 51 8.05 1.69 7.00
N ASN A 52 8.02 1.54 8.33
CA ASN A 52 7.24 2.41 9.21
C ASN A 52 7.66 3.88 9.16
N ASP A 53 8.92 4.16 8.80
CA ASP A 53 9.42 5.53 8.74
C ASP A 53 9.00 6.23 7.43
N ASP A 54 9.02 5.52 6.30
CA ASP A 54 8.47 6.03 5.02
C ASP A 54 6.98 6.34 5.13
N LEU A 55 6.22 5.52 5.89
CA LEU A 55 4.80 5.78 6.15
C LEU A 55 4.57 7.05 6.98
N LYS A 56 5.45 7.35 7.94
CA LYS A 56 5.36 8.57 8.75
C LYS A 56 5.70 9.81 7.93
N GLU A 57 6.72 9.73 7.07
CA GLU A 57 7.09 10.82 6.16
C GLU A 57 5.98 11.09 5.15
N LEU A 58 5.37 10.03 4.62
CA LEU A 58 4.23 10.15 3.72
C LEU A 58 3.04 10.84 4.42
N LEU A 59 2.67 10.39 5.62
CA LEU A 59 1.62 11.02 6.43
C LEU A 59 1.93 12.50 6.72
N ALA A 60 3.19 12.85 6.98
CA ALA A 60 3.61 14.22 7.19
C ALA A 60 3.48 15.07 5.90
N SER A 61 3.84 14.50 4.74
CA SER A 61 3.76 15.19 3.44
C SER A 61 2.33 15.43 2.94
N MET A 62 1.36 14.63 3.41
CA MET A 62 -0.06 14.79 3.04
C MET A 62 -0.71 16.00 3.72
N ALA A 63 -0.17 16.49 4.84
CA ALA A 63 -0.66 17.70 5.49
C ALA A 63 -0.30 18.98 4.71
N ASP A 64 0.69 18.93 3.82
CA ASP A 64 1.12 20.02 2.94
C ASP A 64 0.42 20.02 1.57
N ARG A 65 -0.46 19.04 1.29
CA ARG A 65 -1.19 18.90 0.01
C ARG A 65 -2.62 19.42 0.04
#